data_AF-A0A929F7M0-F1
#
_entry.id   AF-A0A929F7M0-F1
#
_cell.length_a   1.000
_cell.length_b   1.000
_cell.length_c   1.000
_cell.angle_alpha   90.00
_cell.angle_beta   90.00
_cell.angle_gamma   90.00
#
_symmetry.space_group_name_H-M   'P 1'
#
loop_
_entity.id
_entity.type
_entity.pdbx_description
1 polymer ?
#
loop_
_entity_poly.entity_id
_entity_poly.type
_entity_poly.pdbx_seq_one_letter_code
_entity_poly.pdbx_strand_id
1 'polypeptide(L)'
;MPWNYIVVITAFTYLGMMFAIAYYAERRASAGRSIINNPWVYSLSIAVYCTAWTYYGSVGRAASSGLEFLAVYIGPSLMVLLWMTLLRKIIRICKTHRITTIADFISSRYSKSLALGGLVTIFMVIGIVPYISLQIKAVSTSINVL
;
A
#
# COMPACT_ATOMS: atom_id res chain seq x y z
N MET A 1 23.36 -17.18 18.21
CA MET A 1 22.09 -17.91 18.01
C MET A 1 21.92 -18.19 16.51
N PRO A 2 21.88 -19.46 16.06
CA PRO A 2 21.81 -19.84 14.65
C PRO A 2 20.54 -19.35 13.92
N TRP A 3 19.48 -19.01 14.68
CA TRP A 3 18.22 -18.47 14.18
C TRP A 3 18.34 -17.15 13.40
N ASN A 4 19.27 -16.28 13.77
CA ASN A 4 19.47 -15.00 13.08
C ASN A 4 19.88 -15.19 11.62
N TYR A 5 20.69 -16.22 11.32
CA TYR A 5 21.09 -16.53 9.95
C TYR A 5 19.91 -17.02 9.11
N ILE A 6 19.00 -17.81 9.70
CA ILE A 6 17.80 -18.29 9.00
C ILE A 6 16.89 -17.12 8.61
N VAL A 7 16.66 -16.18 9.55
CA VAL A 7 15.84 -15.00 9.30
C VAL A 7 16.48 -14.14 8.19
N VAL A 8 17.78 -13.88 8.28
CA VAL A 8 18.51 -13.07 7.31
C VAL A 8 18.47 -13.73 5.92
N ILE A 9 18.81 -15.03 5.82
CA ILE A 9 18.79 -15.76 4.55
C ILE A 9 17.38 -15.73 3.94
N THR A 10 16.35 -16.04 4.72
CA THR A 10 14.97 -16.04 4.25
C THR A 10 14.54 -14.65 3.75
N ALA A 11 14.88 -13.59 4.48
CA ALA A 11 14.57 -12.22 4.08
C ALA A 11 15.27 -11.82 2.76
N PHE A 12 16.56 -12.12 2.62
CA PHE A 12 17.30 -11.85 1.38
C PHE A 12 16.79 -12.69 0.20
N THR A 13 16.48 -13.97 0.41
CA THR A 13 15.88 -14.82 -0.63
C THR A 13 14.52 -14.28 -1.06
N TYR A 14 13.67 -13.87 -0.11
CA TYR A 14 12.36 -13.28 -0.39
C TYR A 14 12.48 -11.96 -1.18
N LEU A 15 13.34 -11.04 -0.74
CA LEU A 15 13.59 -9.77 -1.44
C LEU A 15 14.16 -10.01 -2.85
N GLY A 16 15.13 -10.93 -2.98
CA GLY A 16 15.69 -11.32 -4.26
C GLY A 16 14.64 -11.89 -5.20
N MET A 17 13.72 -12.74 -4.70
CA MET A 17 12.61 -13.27 -5.48
C MET A 17 11.64 -12.17 -5.93
N MET A 18 11.27 -11.24 -5.03
CA MET A 18 10.42 -10.10 -5.39
C MET A 18 11.06 -9.24 -6.48
N PHE A 19 12.35 -8.93 -6.35
CA PHE A 19 13.09 -8.15 -7.33
C PHE A 19 13.19 -8.88 -8.68
N ALA A 20 13.46 -10.19 -8.66
CA ALA A 20 13.50 -11.01 -9.88
C ALA A 20 12.15 -11.03 -10.60
N ILE A 21 11.04 -11.15 -9.87
CA ILE A 21 9.68 -11.09 -10.43
C ILE A 21 9.42 -9.71 -11.04
N ALA A 22 9.75 -8.63 -10.32
CA ALA A 22 9.56 -7.26 -10.79
C ALA A 22 10.36 -6.99 -12.08
N TYR A 23 11.65 -7.36 -12.09
CA TYR A 23 12.53 -7.23 -13.25
C TYR A 23 12.03 -8.01 -14.45
N TYR A 24 11.58 -9.26 -14.24
CA TYR A 24 11.02 -10.08 -15.31
C TYR A 24 9.73 -9.47 -15.87
N ALA A 25 8.85 -8.97 -15.01
CA ALA A 25 7.60 -8.34 -15.40
C ALA A 25 7.83 -7.06 -16.21
N GLU A 26 8.80 -6.22 -15.80
CA GLU A 26 9.20 -5.01 -16.53
C GLU A 26 9.80 -5.34 -17.90
N ARG A 27 10.74 -6.29 -17.97
CA ARG A 27 11.36 -6.73 -19.23
C ARG A 27 10.33 -7.26 -20.22
N ARG A 28 9.35 -8.05 -19.75
CA ARG A 28 8.23 -8.56 -20.56
C ARG A 28 7.31 -7.43 -21.04
N ALA A 29 7.04 -6.43 -20.19
CA ALA A 29 6.26 -5.26 -20.56
C ALA A 29 6.96 -4.42 -21.64
N SER A 30 8.27 -4.18 -21.52
CA SER A 30 9.06 -3.48 -22.54
C SER A 30 9.16 -4.24 -23.87
N ALA A 31 9.11 -5.57 -23.83
CA ALA A 31 9.07 -6.43 -25.02
C ALA A 31 7.67 -6.53 -25.67
N GLY A 32 6.71 -5.69 -25.27
CA GLY A 32 5.34 -5.68 -25.80
C GLY A 32 4.45 -6.83 -25.33
N ARG A 33 4.94 -7.71 -24.45
CA ARG A 33 4.20 -8.83 -23.87
C ARG A 33 3.91 -8.59 -22.39
N SER A 34 3.19 -7.50 -22.09
CA SER A 34 2.89 -7.12 -20.71
C SER A 34 2.06 -8.17 -19.99
N ILE A 35 2.63 -8.75 -18.93
CA ILE A 35 1.97 -9.71 -18.04
C ILE A 35 1.18 -8.97 -16.94
N ILE A 36 1.52 -7.70 -16.71
CA ILE A 36 0.96 -6.85 -15.64
C ILE A 36 -0.41 -6.28 -16.05
N ASN A 37 -0.69 -6.18 -17.34
CA ASN A 37 -1.95 -5.62 -17.86
C ASN A 37 -3.11 -6.62 -17.82
N ASN A 38 -3.35 -7.21 -16.66
CA ASN A 38 -4.41 -8.20 -16.43
C ASN A 38 -5.27 -7.77 -15.23
N PRO A 39 -6.62 -7.87 -15.31
CA PRO A 39 -7.52 -7.63 -14.17
C PRO A 39 -7.11 -8.32 -12.86
N TRP A 40 -6.53 -9.53 -12.93
CA TRP A 40 -6.08 -10.24 -11.73
C TRP A 40 -4.96 -9.51 -10.99
N VAL A 41 -3.95 -9.05 -11.73
CA VAL A 41 -2.82 -8.31 -11.13
C VAL A 41 -3.30 -6.99 -10.54
N TYR A 42 -4.21 -6.30 -11.23
CA TYR A 42 -4.82 -5.08 -10.73
C TYR A 42 -5.61 -5.32 -9.42
N SER A 43 -6.45 -6.35 -9.38
CA SER A 43 -7.23 -6.71 -8.19
C SER A 43 -6.36 -7.12 -7.02
N LEU A 44 -5.34 -7.95 -7.26
CA LEU A 44 -4.38 -8.37 -6.23
C LEU A 44 -3.53 -7.22 -5.71
N SER A 45 -3.23 -6.23 -6.54
CA SER A 45 -2.45 -5.05 -6.12
C SER A 45 -3.18 -4.21 -5.08
N ILE A 46 -4.52 -4.22 -5.07
CA ILE A 46 -5.31 -3.50 -4.05
C ILE A 46 -5.10 -4.11 -2.65
N ALA A 47 -4.72 -5.39 -2.56
CA ALA A 47 -4.41 -6.06 -1.30
C ALA A 47 -3.21 -5.46 -0.56
N VAL A 48 -2.42 -4.57 -1.20
CA VAL A 48 -1.40 -3.75 -0.53
C VAL A 48 -1.95 -2.94 0.65
N TYR A 49 -3.26 -2.71 0.68
CA TYR A 49 -3.98 -2.16 1.84
C TYR A 49 -3.72 -2.96 3.14
N CYS A 50 -3.58 -4.29 3.04
CA CYS A 50 -3.32 -5.18 4.16
C CYS A 50 -1.84 -5.15 4.55
N THR A 51 -1.44 -4.11 5.27
CA THR A 51 -0.05 -3.91 5.69
C THR A 51 0.27 -4.57 7.04
N ALA A 52 1.53 -4.48 7.47
CA ALA A 52 1.97 -4.88 8.81
C ALA A 52 1.09 -4.27 9.92
N TRP A 53 0.58 -3.04 9.72
CA TRP A 53 -0.36 -2.41 10.66
C TRP A 53 -1.64 -3.24 10.85
N THR A 54 -2.21 -3.77 9.77
CA THR A 54 -3.43 -4.58 9.86
C THR A 54 -3.19 -5.91 10.57
N TYR A 55 -1.99 -6.49 10.43
CA TYR A 55 -1.62 -7.71 11.12
C TYR A 55 -1.36 -7.45 12.61
N TYR A 56 -0.36 -6.62 12.93
CA TYR A 56 0.03 -6.35 14.32
C TYR A 56 -1.06 -5.62 15.11
N GLY A 57 -1.77 -4.69 14.47
CA GLY A 57 -2.87 -3.94 15.09
C GLY A 57 -4.06 -4.84 15.41
N SER A 58 -4.48 -5.71 14.49
CA SER A 58 -5.63 -6.58 14.72
C SER A 58 -5.32 -7.68 15.72
N VAL A 59 -4.13 -8.29 15.66
CA VAL A 59 -3.70 -9.29 16.65
C VAL A 59 -3.57 -8.66 18.03
N GLY A 60 -2.96 -7.47 18.13
CA GLY A 60 -2.84 -6.74 19.39
C GLY A 60 -4.21 -6.39 20.00
N ARG A 61 -5.14 -5.89 19.19
CA ARG A 61 -6.50 -5.56 19.65
C ARG A 61 -7.34 -6.79 19.96
N ALA A 62 -7.18 -7.88 19.22
CA ALA A 62 -7.84 -9.14 19.54
C ALA A 62 -7.39 -9.68 20.91
N ALA A 63 -6.08 -9.56 21.21
CA ALA A 63 -5.52 -9.98 22.48
C ALA A 63 -5.97 -9.08 23.66
N SER A 64 -6.11 -7.77 23.46
CA SER A 64 -6.43 -6.83 24.54
C SER A 64 -7.92 -6.52 24.72
N SER A 65 -8.69 -6.44 23.63
CA SER A 65 -10.09 -6.01 23.65
C SER A 65 -11.04 -6.91 22.84
N GLY A 66 -10.61 -8.12 22.48
CA GLY A 66 -11.47 -9.13 21.86
C GLY A 66 -11.98 -8.71 20.48
N LEU A 67 -13.29 -8.71 20.26
CA LEU A 67 -13.90 -8.50 18.93
C LEU A 67 -13.82 -7.06 18.41
N GLU A 68 -13.34 -6.09 19.19
CA GLU A 68 -13.27 -4.68 18.76
C GLU A 68 -12.37 -4.45 17.54
N PHE A 69 -11.46 -5.37 17.23
CA PHE A 69 -10.64 -5.28 16.01
C PHE A 69 -11.50 -5.27 14.73
N LEU A 70 -12.67 -5.93 14.74
CA LEU A 70 -13.57 -6.01 13.58
C LEU A 70 -14.08 -4.64 13.15
N ALA A 71 -14.20 -3.68 14.07
CA ALA A 71 -14.69 -2.34 13.76
C ALA A 71 -13.85 -1.63 12.69
N VAL A 72 -12.53 -1.90 12.65
CA VAL A 72 -11.62 -1.32 11.64
C VAL A 72 -11.90 -1.87 10.24
N TYR A 73 -12.44 -3.08 10.14
CA TYR A 73 -12.75 -3.74 8.87
C TYR A 73 -14.11 -3.32 8.30
N ILE A 74 -14.99 -2.70 9.10
CA ILE A 74 -16.28 -2.18 8.63
C ILE A 74 -16.06 -1.09 7.58
N GLY A 75 -15.11 -0.17 7.80
CA GLY A 75 -14.82 0.93 6.87
C GLY A 75 -14.48 0.45 5.46
N PRO A 76 -13.45 -0.40 5.27
CA PRO A 76 -13.13 -1.00 3.98
C PRO A 76 -14.29 -1.79 3.37
N SER A 77 -15.04 -2.54 4.20
CA SER A 77 -16.19 -3.33 3.74
C SER A 77 -17.28 -2.43 3.15
N LEU A 78 -17.57 -1.29 3.78
CA LEU A 78 -18.50 -0.28 3.25
C LEU A 78 -17.94 0.39 2.00
N MET A 79 -16.63 0.63 1.94
CA MET A 79 -15.98 1.22 0.76
C MET A 79 -16.14 0.32 -0.47
N VAL A 80 -16.18 -1.01 -0.31
CA VAL A 80 -16.45 -1.95 -1.40
C VAL A 80 -17.85 -1.72 -1.99
N LEU A 81 -18.86 -1.36 -1.19
CA LEU A 81 -20.19 -1.02 -1.70
C LEU A 81 -20.17 0.25 -2.57
N LEU A 82 -19.35 1.23 -2.18
CA LEU A 82 -19.17 2.49 -2.92
C LEU A 82 -18.14 2.38 -4.06
N TRP A 83 -17.51 1.21 -4.24
CA TRP A 83 -16.40 1.02 -5.16
C TRP A 83 -16.78 1.33 -6.61
N MET A 84 -17.93 0.82 -7.06
CA MET A 84 -18.39 0.96 -8.45
C MET A 84 -18.70 2.41 -8.82
N THR A 85 -19.13 3.23 -7.87
CA THR A 85 -19.53 4.62 -8.12
C THR A 85 -18.37 5.59 -7.91
N LEU A 86 -17.72 5.55 -6.75
CA LEU A 86 -16.69 6.52 -6.37
C LEU A 86 -15.36 6.22 -7.04
N LEU A 87 -14.81 5.02 -6.85
CA LEU A 87 -13.45 4.71 -7.31
C LEU A 87 -13.36 4.65 -8.83
N ARG A 88 -14.38 4.11 -9.51
CA ARG A 88 -14.43 4.13 -10.97
C ARG A 88 -14.43 5.56 -11.53
N LYS A 89 -15.14 6.49 -10.87
CA LYS A 89 -15.18 7.91 -11.26
C LYS A 89 -13.82 8.57 -11.04
N ILE A 90 -13.18 8.33 -9.90
CA ILE A 90 -11.83 8.84 -9.60
C ILE A 90 -10.81 8.32 -10.63
N ILE A 91 -10.78 7.01 -10.87
CA ILE A 91 -9.84 6.39 -11.84
C ILE A 91 -10.03 6.98 -13.24
N ARG A 92 -11.29 7.20 -13.67
CA ARG A 92 -11.57 7.80 -14.98
C ARG A 92 -11.00 9.23 -15.07
N ILE A 93 -11.22 10.06 -14.05
CA ILE A 93 -10.68 11.43 -13.99
C ILE A 93 -9.15 11.38 -14.03
N CYS A 94 -8.53 10.52 -13.22
CA CYS A 94 -7.07 10.41 -13.18
C CYS A 94 -6.49 9.99 -14.54
N LYS A 95 -7.11 9.03 -15.22
CA LYS A 95 -6.68 8.60 -16.55
C LYS A 95 -6.85 9.68 -17.62
N THR A 96 -8.00 10.37 -17.63
CA THR A 96 -8.26 11.44 -18.62
C THR A 96 -7.31 12.62 -18.46
N HIS A 97 -7.01 13.01 -17.21
CA HIS A 97 -6.14 14.17 -16.93
C HIS A 97 -4.67 13.81 -16.67
N ARG A 98 -4.29 12.53 -16.84
CA ARG A 98 -2.93 12.00 -16.56
C ARG A 98 -2.41 12.35 -15.17
N ILE A 99 -3.30 12.27 -14.18
CA ILE A 99 -2.99 12.54 -12.77
C ILE A 99 -2.45 11.26 -12.14
N THR A 100 -1.25 11.33 -11.57
CA THR A 100 -0.57 10.18 -10.94
C THR A 100 -0.43 10.31 -9.42
N THR A 101 -0.63 11.50 -8.86
CA THR A 101 -0.49 11.76 -7.42
C THR A 101 -1.79 12.30 -6.80
N ILE A 102 -1.94 12.12 -5.48
CA ILE A 102 -3.10 12.66 -4.73
C ILE A 102 -3.03 14.20 -4.67
N ALA A 103 -1.83 14.78 -4.58
CA ALA A 103 -1.63 16.23 -4.62
C ALA A 103 -2.14 16.83 -5.94
N ASP A 104 -1.81 16.21 -7.07
CA ASP A 104 -2.29 16.63 -8.39
C ASP A 104 -3.79 16.41 -8.55
N PHE A 105 -4.33 15.34 -7.96
CA PHE A 105 -5.77 15.09 -7.98
C PHE A 105 -6.55 16.20 -7.29
N ILE A 106 -6.10 16.61 -6.10
CA ILE A 106 -6.75 17.68 -5.34
C ILE A 106 -6.55 19.02 -6.03
N SER A 107 -5.32 19.37 -6.43
CA SER A 107 -5.03 20.66 -7.06
C SER A 107 -5.76 20.85 -8.39
N SER A 108 -5.98 19.79 -9.16
CA SER A 108 -6.72 19.83 -10.44
C SER A 108 -8.17 20.31 -10.29
N ARG A 109 -8.76 20.17 -9.11
CA ARG A 109 -10.12 20.67 -8.83
C ARG A 109 -10.17 22.18 -8.55
N TYR A 110 -9.04 22.79 -8.24
CA TYR A 110 -8.92 24.21 -7.89
C TYR A 110 -8.02 24.93 -8.90
N SER A 111 -8.31 24.76 -10.19
CA SER A 111 -7.58 25.41 -11.29
C SER A 111 -6.06 25.15 -11.29
N LYS A 112 -5.64 23.96 -10.82
CA LYS A 112 -4.22 23.58 -10.69
C LYS A 112 -3.41 24.53 -9.79
N SER A 113 -4.01 24.98 -8.68
CA SER A 113 -3.31 25.80 -7.68
C SER A 113 -2.04 25.11 -7.16
N LEU A 114 -0.89 25.71 -7.43
CA LEU A 114 0.43 25.23 -7.00
C LEU A 114 0.54 25.23 -5.47
N ALA A 115 -0.01 26.25 -4.81
CA ALA A 115 0.00 26.36 -3.35
C ALA A 115 -0.76 25.20 -2.68
N LEU A 116 -1.92 24.83 -3.23
CA LEU A 116 -2.71 23.71 -2.71
C LEU A 116 -2.02 22.37 -2.94
N GLY A 117 -1.43 22.17 -4.13
CA GLY A 117 -0.65 20.96 -4.42
C GLY A 117 0.55 20.80 -3.49
N GLY A 118 1.30 21.88 -3.26
CA GLY A 118 2.43 21.90 -2.33
C GLY A 118 2.01 21.59 -0.90
N LEU A 119 0.93 22.20 -0.42
CA LEU A 119 0.37 21.94 0.90
C LEU A 119 -0.01 20.46 1.07
N VAL A 120 -0.77 19.89 0.13
CA VAL A 120 -1.16 18.48 0.19
C VAL A 120 0.07 17.59 0.22
N THR A 121 1.07 17.87 -0.61
CA THR A 121 2.33 17.12 -0.63
C THR A 121 3.03 17.12 0.72
N ILE A 122 3.13 18.28 1.38
CA ILE A 122 3.71 18.40 2.73
C ILE A 122 2.93 17.55 3.74
N PHE A 123 1.60 17.64 3.75
CA PHE A 123 0.76 16.81 4.63
C PHE A 123 0.97 15.31 4.38
N MET A 124 1.07 14.90 3.11
CA MET A 124 1.34 13.50 2.76
C MET A 124 2.71 13.04 3.26
N VAL A 125 3.76 13.86 3.11
CA VAL A 125 5.10 13.53 3.61
C VAL A 125 5.09 13.41 5.14
N ILE A 126 4.49 14.36 5.84
CA ILE A 126 4.39 14.35 7.31
C ILE A 126 3.60 13.14 7.81
N GLY A 127 2.61 12.64 7.06
CA GLY A 127 1.87 11.44 7.42
C GLY A 127 2.58 10.12 7.07
N ILE A 128 3.13 10.03 5.86
CA ILE A 128 3.68 8.77 5.32
C ILE A 128 5.01 8.42 5.99
N VAL A 129 5.89 9.40 6.23
CA VAL A 129 7.21 9.16 6.84
C VAL A 129 7.10 8.47 8.21
N PRO A 130 6.38 9.01 9.21
CA PRO A 130 6.25 8.34 10.49
C PRO A 130 5.46 7.03 10.39
N TYR A 131 4.51 6.92 9.45
CA TYR A 131 3.79 5.68 9.21
C TYR A 131 4.71 4.55 8.77
N ILE A 132 5.63 4.80 7.83
CA ILE A 132 6.66 3.83 7.42
C ILE A 132 7.56 3.47 8.61
N SER A 133 7.99 4.47 9.38
CA SER A 133 8.81 4.25 10.58
C SER A 133 8.12 3.34 11.60
N LEU A 134 6.81 3.52 11.82
CA LEU A 134 6.01 2.66 12.71
C LEU A 134 5.91 1.22 12.20
N GLN A 135 5.77 1.03 10.88
CA GLN A 135 5.77 -0.32 10.30
C GLN A 135 7.10 -1.04 10.48
N ILE A 136 8.22 -0.35 10.24
CA ILE A 136 9.57 -0.92 10.44
C ILE A 136 9.79 -1.24 11.93
N LYS A 137 9.36 -0.36 12.83
CA LYS A 137 9.44 -0.59 14.28
C LYS A 137 8.66 -1.84 14.69
N ALA A 138 7.44 -2.04 14.18
CA ALA A 138 6.64 -3.21 14.50
C ALA A 138 7.31 -4.53 14.08
N VAL A 139 7.93 -4.55 12.90
CA VAL A 139 8.71 -5.71 12.42
C VAL A 139 9.94 -5.94 13.30
N SER A 140 10.68 -4.88 13.63
CA SER A 140 11.88 -4.97 14.48
C SER A 140 11.56 -5.50 15.88
N THR A 141 10.49 -5.01 16.51
CA THR A 141 10.03 -5.53 17.82
C THR A 141 9.69 -7.01 17.73
N SER A 142 9.05 -7.45 16.64
CA SER A 142 8.68 -8.87 16.47
C SER A 142 9.89 -9.78 16.34
N ILE A 143 10.95 -9.33 15.67
CA ILE A 143 12.21 -10.09 15.57
C ILE A 143 12.90 -10.18 16.92
N ASN A 144 12.86 -9.14 17.75
CA ASN A 144 13.47 -9.16 19.10
C ASN A 144 12.73 -10.06 20.10
N VAL A 145 11.45 -10.37 19.84
CA VAL A 145 10.65 -11.29 20.68
C VAL A 145 10.95 -12.76 20.32
N LEU A 146 11.49 -13.02 19.13
CA LEU A 146 11.93 -14.35 18.66
C LEU A 146 13.34 -14.70 19.16
#